data_AF-A0AAV8XJT9-F1
#
_entry.id   AF-A0AAV8XJT9-F1
#
_cell.length_a   1.000
_cell.length_b   1.000
_cell.length_c   1.000
_cell.angle_alpha   90.00
_cell.angle_beta   90.00
_cell.angle_gamma   90.00
#
_symmetry.space_group_name_H-M   'P 1'
#
loop_
_entity.id
_entity.type
_entity.pdbx_description
1 polymer ?
#
loop_
_entity_poly.entity_id
_entity_poly.type
_entity_poly.pdbx_seq_one_letter_code
_entity_poly.pdbx_strand_id
1 'polypeptide(L)'
;MIITTQYKYERLDINNINIVYENNQIELVKKIKYLGLIIDNNLTFKEHLTIANSLSIMTCITVYKSIIQPHFDYCATILYMLDKNSISALQKLQNRGMRIILRCNKYTPLNL
;
A
#
# COMPACT_ATOMS: atom_id res chain seq x y z
N MET A 1 17.54 -1.60 -11.74
CA MET A 1 16.08 -1.35 -11.85
C MET A 1 15.87 0.11 -12.24
N ILE A 2 15.03 0.41 -13.24
CA ILE A 2 14.70 1.78 -13.64
C ILE A 2 13.30 2.09 -13.09
N ILE A 3 13.20 3.13 -12.26
CA ILE A 3 11.94 3.58 -11.67
C ILE A 3 11.50 4.86 -12.38
N THR A 4 10.42 4.79 -13.16
CA THR A 4 9.85 5.95 -13.87
C THR A 4 8.34 5.85 -13.94
N THR A 5 7.67 6.88 -14.46
CA THR A 5 6.23 6.82 -14.74
C THR A 5 5.95 5.86 -15.89
N GLN A 6 4.79 5.20 -15.89
CA GLN A 6 4.42 4.20 -16.91
C GLN A 6 4.55 4.73 -18.35
N TYR A 7 4.11 5.97 -18.60
CA TYR A 7 4.22 6.61 -19.90
C TYR A 7 5.67 6.84 -20.36
N LYS A 8 6.56 7.18 -19.42
CA LYS A 8 7.98 7.38 -19.72
C LYS A 8 8.69 6.03 -19.90
N TYR A 9 8.27 5.01 -19.16
CA TYR A 9 8.78 3.65 -19.26
C TYR A 9 8.50 3.03 -20.63
N GLU A 10 7.29 3.18 -21.17
CA GLU A 10 6.90 2.66 -22.50
C GLU A 10 7.64 3.34 -23.66
N ARG A 11 8.13 4.56 -23.45
CA ARG A 11 8.90 5.32 -24.45
C ARG A 11 10.41 5.10 -24.35
N LEU A 12 10.88 4.43 -23.31
CA LEU A 12 12.30 4.13 -23.14
C LEU A 12 12.63 2.82 -23.84
N ASP A 13 13.68 2.85 -24.66
CA ASP A 13 14.16 1.67 -25.38
C ASP A 13 15.06 0.82 -24.46
N ILE A 14 14.43 0.14 -23.50
CA ILE A 14 15.08 -0.52 -22.35
C ILE A 14 16.05 -1.63 -22.78
N ASN A 15 15.83 -2.25 -23.94
CA ASN A 15 16.67 -3.33 -24.46
C ASN A 15 18.07 -2.86 -24.88
N ASN A 16 18.23 -1.56 -25.13
CA ASN A 16 19.49 -0.97 -25.58
C ASN A 16 20.29 -0.30 -24.44
N ILE A 17 19.83 -0.40 -23.19
CA ILE A 17 20.50 0.23 -22.06
C ILE A 17 21.57 -0.72 -21.52
N ASN A 18 22.84 -0.35 -21.69
CA ASN A 18 23.97 -1.09 -21.16
C ASN A 18 24.64 -0.30 -20.01
N ILE A 19 24.47 -0.77 -18.78
CA ILE A 19 25.03 -0.14 -17.58
C ILE A 19 26.20 -1.00 -17.10
N VAL A 20 27.39 -0.42 -17.05
CA VAL A 20 28.61 -1.09 -16.59
C VAL A 20 29.14 -0.35 -15.37
N TYR A 21 29.44 -1.09 -14.31
CA TYR A 21 30.14 -0.57 -13.13
C TYR A 21 31.33 -1.48 -12.84
N GLU A 22 32.53 -0.91 -12.79
CA GLU A 22 33.78 -1.64 -12.49
C GLU A 22 33.93 -2.93 -13.32
N ASN A 23 33.71 -2.84 -14.64
CA ASN A 23 33.72 -3.95 -15.61
C ASN A 23 32.63 -5.03 -15.46
N ASN A 24 31.70 -4.88 -14.52
CA ASN A 24 30.55 -5.76 -14.39
C ASN A 24 29.32 -5.14 -15.06
N GLN A 25 28.68 -5.92 -15.94
CA GLN A 25 27.39 -5.53 -16.51
C GLN A 25 26.31 -5.68 -15.45
N ILE A 26 25.59 -4.60 -15.17
CA ILE A 26 24.49 -4.60 -14.20
C ILE A 26 23.22 -5.09 -14.88
N GLU A 27 22.60 -6.12 -14.31
CA GLU A 27 21.32 -6.63 -14.80
C GLU A 27 20.16 -5.66 -14.55
N LEU A 28 19.38 -5.42 -15.59
CA LEU A 28 18.14 -4.66 -15.50
C LEU A 28 16.98 -5.58 -15.09
N VAL A 29 16.77 -5.66 -13.77
CA VAL A 29 15.62 -6.36 -13.19
C VAL A 29 14.35 -5.49 -13.16
N LYS A 30 13.19 -6.11 -13.43
CA LYS A 30 11.85 -5.47 -13.41
C LYS A 30 11.20 -5.44 -12.02
N LYS A 31 11.67 -6.30 -11.12
CA LYS A 31 11.17 -6.46 -9.76
C LYS A 31 12.34 -6.76 -8.84
N ILE A 32 12.31 -6.19 -7.64
CA ILE A 32 13.30 -6.47 -6.60
C ILE A 32 12.58 -6.75 -5.28
N LYS A 33 13.15 -7.64 -4.46
CA LYS A 33 12.70 -7.83 -3.08
C LYS A 33 13.61 -7.00 -2.18
N TYR A 34 13.03 -6.06 -1.46
CA TYR A 34 13.73 -5.21 -0.50
C TYR A 34 13.00 -5.24 0.84
N LEU A 35 13.68 -5.69 1.90
CA LEU A 35 13.12 -5.79 3.26
C LEU A 35 11.76 -6.53 3.32
N GLY A 36 11.58 -7.56 2.48
CA GLY A 36 10.34 -8.33 2.41
C GLY A 36 9.26 -7.75 1.48
N LEU A 37 9.42 -6.51 1.01
CA LEU A 37 8.57 -5.90 -0.02
C LEU A 37 9.11 -6.20 -1.41
N ILE A 38 8.27 -6.79 -2.25
CA ILE A 38 8.51 -6.86 -3.70
C ILE A 38 8.09 -5.52 -4.33
N ILE A 39 9.06 -4.86 -4.96
CA ILE A 39 8.94 -3.55 -5.58
C ILE A 39 9.08 -3.74 -7.08
N ASP A 40 8.11 -3.23 -7.84
CA ASP A 40 8.11 -3.19 -9.30
C ASP A 40 8.55 -1.82 -9.83
N ASN A 41 8.96 -1.76 -11.10
CA ASN A 41 9.42 -0.53 -11.77
C ASN A 41 8.44 0.65 -11.69
N ASN A 42 7.14 0.35 -11.60
CA ASN A 42 6.07 1.34 -11.55
C ASN A 42 5.54 1.56 -10.12
N LEU A 43 6.18 0.98 -9.10
CA LEU A 43 5.78 1.09 -7.69
C LEU A 43 4.29 0.76 -7.45
N THR A 44 3.74 -0.20 -8.20
CA THR A 44 2.32 -0.58 -8.11
C THR A 44 2.04 -1.58 -7.00
N PHE A 45 3.05 -2.29 -6.49
CA PHE A 45 2.93 -3.27 -5.39
C PHE A 45 1.85 -4.35 -5.62
N LYS A 46 1.48 -4.61 -6.88
CA LYS A 46 0.38 -5.53 -7.26
C LYS A 46 0.54 -6.94 -6.69
N GLU A 47 1.77 -7.41 -6.53
CA GLU A 47 2.06 -8.73 -5.96
C GLU A 47 1.72 -8.87 -4.48
N HIS A 48 1.68 -7.76 -3.74
CA HIS A 48 1.19 -7.76 -2.36
C HIS A 48 -0.32 -7.65 -2.29
N LEU A 49 -0.94 -7.08 -3.32
CA LEU A 49 -2.38 -6.92 -3.39
C LEU A 49 -3.09 -8.27 -3.56
N THR A 50 -2.50 -9.20 -4.31
CA THR A 50 -3.02 -10.57 -4.45
C THR A 50 -2.95 -11.33 -3.14
N ILE A 51 -1.90 -11.11 -2.34
CA ILE A 51 -1.75 -11.67 -1.00
C ILE A 51 -2.85 -11.13 -0.09
N ALA A 52 -3.11 -9.81 -0.06
CA ALA A 52 -4.17 -9.23 0.76
C ALA A 52 -5.58 -9.83 0.48
N ASN A 53 -5.86 -10.22 -0.77
CA ASN A 53 -7.12 -10.87 -1.14
C ASN A 53 -7.19 -12.37 -0.77
N SER A 54 -6.06 -13.05 -0.59
CA SER A 54 -6.01 -14.44 -0.11
C SER A 54 -5.84 -14.57 1.41
N LEU A 55 -5.52 -13.47 2.10
CA LEU A 55 -5.40 -13.46 3.56
C LEU A 55 -6.72 -13.81 4.23
N SER A 56 -6.63 -14.64 5.27
CA SER A 56 -7.75 -14.87 6.18
C SER A 56 -8.15 -13.54 6.85
N ILE A 57 -9.45 -13.41 7.16
CA ILE A 57 -9.98 -12.25 7.90
C ILE A 57 -9.19 -12.04 9.21
N MET A 58 -8.81 -13.13 9.89
CA MET A 58 -8.03 -13.09 11.12
C MET A 58 -6.65 -12.44 10.91
N THR A 59 -5.95 -12.79 9.83
CA THR A 59 -4.66 -12.22 9.50
C THR A 59 -4.78 -10.72 9.18
N CYS A 60 -5.83 -10.32 8.44
CA CYS A 60 -6.12 -8.90 8.19
C CYS A 60 -6.42 -8.13 9.48
N ILE A 61 -7.17 -8.71 10.41
CA ILE A 61 -7.43 -8.11 11.73
C ILE A 61 -6.12 -7.94 12.50
N THR A 62 -5.25 -8.96 12.52
CA THR A 62 -3.97 -8.89 13.22
C THR A 62 -3.10 -7.76 12.66
N VAL A 63 -2.95 -7.69 11.34
CA VAL A 63 -2.16 -6.63 10.67
C VAL A 63 -2.76 -5.25 10.94
N TYR A 64 -4.09 -5.13 10.88
CA TYR A 64 -4.77 -3.88 11.20
C TYR A 64 -4.51 -3.45 12.65
N LYS A 65 -4.65 -4.36 13.61
CA LYS A 65 -4.40 -4.09 15.03
C LYS A 65 -2.95 -3.75 15.34
N SER A 66 -2.00 -4.39 14.65
CA SER A 66 -0.56 -4.20 14.95
C SER A 66 0.03 -2.94 14.34
N ILE A 67 -0.45 -2.51 13.17
CA ILE A 67 0.15 -1.40 12.42
C ILE A 67 -0.80 -0.22 12.33
N ILE A 68 -2.04 -0.44 11.92
CA ILE A 68 -2.95 0.65 11.53
C ILE A 68 -3.64 1.25 12.76
N GLN A 69 -4.15 0.41 13.66
CA GLN A 69 -4.89 0.84 14.86
C GLN A 69 -4.09 1.80 15.77
N PRO A 70 -2.80 1.59 16.07
CA PRO A 70 -2.02 2.51 16.91
C PRO A 70 -1.95 3.94 16.33
N HIS A 71 -1.89 4.07 15.01
CA HIS A 71 -1.92 5.39 14.35
C HIS A 71 -3.29 6.06 14.49
N PHE A 72 -4.38 5.29 14.37
CA PHE A 72 -5.72 5.80 14.59
C PHE A 72 -5.95 6.23 16.05
N ASP A 73 -5.51 5.42 17.02
CA ASP A 73 -5.65 5.73 18.45
C ASP A 73 -4.87 6.99 18.83
N TYR A 74 -3.66 7.15 18.29
CA TYR A 74 -2.88 8.38 18.44
C TYR A 74 -3.60 9.59 17.83
N CYS A 75 -4.02 9.49 16.56
CA CYS A 75 -4.75 10.56 15.89
C CYS A 75 -6.06 10.91 16.59
N ALA A 76 -6.81 9.93 17.08
CA ALA A 76 -8.05 10.15 17.82
C ALA A 76 -7.81 10.95 19.10
N THR A 77 -6.72 10.67 19.83
CA THR A 77 -6.36 11.39 21.06
C THR A 77 -6.10 12.87 20.79
N ILE A 78 -5.42 13.20 19.68
CA ILE A 78 -5.15 14.59 19.28
C ILE A 78 -6.41 15.27 18.73
N LEU A 79 -7.12 14.59 17.82
CA LEU A 79 -8.29 15.11 17.13
C LEU A 79 -9.52 15.24 18.04
N TYR A 80 -9.55 14.54 19.18
CA TYR A 80 -10.61 14.68 20.17
C TYR A 80 -10.73 16.10 20.73
N MET A 81 -9.61 16.84 20.81
CA MET A 81 -9.60 18.24 21.25
C MET A 81 -9.94 19.24 20.13
N LEU A 82 -10.13 18.75 18.91
CA LEU A 82 -10.42 19.54 17.70
C LEU A 82 -11.91 19.45 17.34
N ASP A 83 -12.26 19.88 16.13
CA ASP A 83 -13.64 19.95 15.67
C ASP A 83 -14.27 18.57 15.39
N LYS A 84 -15.60 18.53 15.42
CA LYS A 84 -16.37 17.31 15.14
C LYS A 84 -16.15 16.82 13.70
N ASN A 85 -15.77 17.71 12.77
CA ASN A 85 -15.56 17.33 11.38
C ASN A 85 -14.30 16.48 11.23
N SER A 86 -13.20 16.82 11.87
CA SER A 86 -11.98 16.01 11.86
C SER A 86 -12.20 14.62 12.45
N ILE A 87 -12.95 14.50 13.55
CA ILE A 87 -13.31 13.21 14.13
C ILE A 87 -14.17 12.40 13.16
N SER A 88 -15.15 13.04 12.51
CA SER A 88 -16.00 12.38 11.50
C SER A 88 -15.20 11.88 10.29
N ALA A 89 -14.15 12.61 9.88
CA ALA A 89 -13.25 12.22 8.81
C ALA A 89 -12.40 11.02 9.22
N LEU A 90 -11.88 11.02 10.46
CA LEU A 90 -11.15 9.89 11.02
C LEU A 90 -12.01 8.63 11.07
N GLN A 91 -13.26 8.75 11.52
CA GLN A 91 -14.21 7.63 11.58
C GLN A 91 -14.55 7.08 10.19
N LYS A 92 -14.70 7.95 9.17
CA LYS A 92 -14.87 7.50 7.77
C LYS A 92 -13.66 6.70 7.28
N LEU A 93 -12.44 7.10 7.65
CA LEU A 93 -11.22 6.38 7.29
C LEU A 93 -11.15 5.01 7.99
N GLN A 94 -11.49 4.95 9.28
CA GLN A 94 -11.55 3.71 10.04
C GLN A 94 -12.59 2.74 9.47
N ASN A 95 -13.78 3.24 9.15
CA ASN A 95 -14.84 2.46 8.50
C ASN A 95 -14.40 1.90 7.14
N ARG A 96 -13.62 2.66 6.37
CA ARG A 96 -13.03 2.17 5.11
C ARG A 96 -12.08 1.00 5.37
N GLY A 97 -11.23 1.08 6.40
CA GLY A 97 -10.36 -0.02 6.82
C GLY A 97 -11.14 -1.27 7.20
N MET A 98 -12.18 -1.11 8.01
CA MET A 98 -13.05 -2.22 8.42
C MET A 98 -13.76 -2.89 7.24
N ARG A 99 -14.21 -2.10 6.25
CA ARG A 99 -14.82 -2.66 5.04
C ARG A 99 -13.87 -3.53 4.22
N ILE A 100 -12.58 -3.15 4.18
CA ILE A 100 -11.55 -3.96 3.51
C ILE A 100 -11.36 -5.29 4.26
N ILE A 101 -11.30 -5.26 5.59
CA ILE A 101 -11.14 -6.45 6.44
C ILE A 101 -12.35 -7.38 6.31
N LEU A 102 -13.56 -6.83 6.39
CA LEU A 102 -14.82 -7.57 6.33
C LEU A 102 -15.25 -7.91 4.89
N ARG A 103 -14.53 -7.41 3.87
CA ARG A 103 -14.84 -7.57 2.44
C ARG A 103 -16.28 -7.15 2.09
N CYS A 104 -16.81 -6.14 2.78
CA CYS A 104 -18.16 -5.65 2.55
C CYS A 104 -18.17 -4.46 1.58
N ASN A 105 -19.33 -4.25 0.94
CA ASN A 105 -19.47 -3.20 -0.06
C ASN A 105 -19.28 -1.80 0.58
N LYS A 106 -18.77 -0.85 -0.21
CA LYS A 106 -18.68 0.56 0.15
C LYS A 106 -20.01 1.13 0.67
N TYR A 107 -21.14 0.66 0.14
CA TYR A 107 -22.47 1.15 0.48
C TYR A 107 -23.17 0.41 1.63
N THR A 108 -22.52 -0.59 2.26
CA THR A 108 -23.13 -1.29 3.39
C THR A 108 -23.43 -0.28 4.50
N PRO A 109 -24.68 -0.19 5.01
CA PRO A 109 -25.03 0.80 6.02
C PRO A 109 -24.25 0.55 7.31
N LEU A 110 -23.89 1.65 7.98
CA LEU A 110 -23.34 1.60 9.34
C LEU A 110 -24.54 1.76 10.26
N ASN A 111 -25.06 0.65 10.79
CA ASN A 111 -26.06 0.70 11.86
C ASN A 111 -25.30 1.11 13.14
N LEU A 112 -25.31 2.42 13.44
CA LEU A 112 -24.77 3.03 14.64
C LEU A 112 -25.89 3.25 15.66
#